data_AF-A0A7I0J8H2-F1
#
_entry.id   AF-A0A7I0J8H2-F1
#
_cell.length_a   1.000
_cell.length_b   1.000
_cell.length_c   1.000
_cell.angle_alpha   90.00
_cell.angle_beta   90.00
_cell.angle_gamma   90.00
#
_symmetry.space_group_name_H-M   'P 1'
#
loop_
_entity.id
_entity.type
_entity.pdbx_description
1 polymer ?
#
loop_
_entity_poly.entity_id
_entity_poly.type
_entity_poly.pdbx_seq_one_letter_code
_entity_poly.pdbx_strand_id
1 'polypeptide(L)'
;RLPLSLRSEDRLYVHASAERPEKWLYIRDMDAAERCLSASDARFIFCGHTHIPAIYYALPGSRPIHFSPLDNVAAPLSALRRHLIVVGAVGQPRDRNPAAC
;
A
#
# COMPACT_ATOMS: atom_id res chain seq x y z
N ARG A 1 22.12 -7.23 3.61
CA ARG A 1 21.42 -6.08 2.99
C ARG A 1 20.00 -6.53 2.67
N LEU A 2 18.97 -5.77 3.06
CA LEU A 2 17.57 -6.10 2.73
C LEU A 2 17.28 -5.77 1.25
N PRO A 3 16.44 -6.56 0.55
CA PRO A 3 16.06 -6.27 -0.82
C PRO A 3 15.11 -5.07 -0.89
N LEU A 4 15.07 -4.38 -2.04
CA LEU A 4 14.15 -3.27 -2.28
C LEU A 4 12.71 -3.75 -2.48
N SER A 5 12.55 -4.98 -2.96
CA SER A 5 11.28 -5.66 -3.15
C SER A 5 11.41 -7.14 -2.80
N LEU A 6 10.35 -7.71 -2.24
CA LEU A 6 10.24 -9.15 -1.96
C LEU A 6 8.89 -9.65 -2.45
N ARG A 7 8.88 -10.68 -3.28
CA ARG A 7 7.65 -11.35 -3.72
C ARG A 7 7.45 -12.65 -2.94
N SER A 8 6.22 -12.89 -2.50
CA SER A 8 5.79 -14.15 -1.88
C SER A 8 4.40 -14.47 -2.41
N GLU A 9 4.30 -15.48 -3.27
CA GLU A 9 3.04 -15.86 -3.94
C GLU A 9 2.40 -14.67 -4.69
N ASP A 10 1.16 -14.31 -4.36
CA ASP A 10 0.40 -13.19 -4.91
C ASP A 10 0.63 -11.87 -4.17
N ARG A 11 1.65 -11.81 -3.29
CA ARG A 11 2.00 -10.66 -2.46
C ARG A 11 3.34 -10.06 -2.88
N LEU A 12 3.40 -8.73 -2.91
CA LEU A 12 4.61 -7.95 -3.10
C LEU A 12 4.83 -7.05 -1.88
N TYR A 13 6.06 -7.04 -1.36
CA TYR A 13 6.48 -6.18 -0.26
C TYR A 13 7.53 -5.20 -0.75
N VAL A 14 7.30 -3.90 -0.56
CA VAL A 14 8.23 -2.81 -0.89
C VAL A 14 8.21 -1.78 0.24
N HIS A 15 9.26 -0.98 0.40
CA HIS A 15 9.24 0.06 1.43
C HIS A 15 8.26 1.20 1.12
N ALA A 16 8.26 1.70 -0.13
CA ALA A 16 7.56 2.92 -0.51
C ALA A 16 6.60 2.71 -1.70
N SER A 17 7.10 2.29 -2.86
CA SER A 17 6.30 2.06 -4.06
C SER A 17 6.89 0.95 -4.91
N ALA A 18 6.03 0.19 -5.61
CA ALA A 18 6.45 -0.83 -6.57
C ALA A 18 6.90 -0.22 -7.91
N GLU A 19 6.53 1.03 -8.22
CA GLU A 19 6.88 1.71 -9.48
C GLU A 19 8.40 1.77 -9.69
N ARG A 20 9.11 2.32 -8.70
CA ARG A 20 10.57 2.46 -8.66
C ARG A 20 11.03 2.34 -7.19
N PRO A 21 11.20 1.11 -6.66
CA PRO A 21 11.47 0.87 -5.25
C PRO A 21 12.70 1.61 -4.70
N GLU A 22 13.71 1.86 -5.54
CA GLU A 22 14.93 2.60 -5.23
C GLU A 22 14.75 4.12 -5.13
N LYS A 23 13.62 4.66 -5.63
CA LYS A 23 13.30 6.09 -5.62
C LYS A 23 12.49 6.53 -4.40
N TRP A 24 12.01 5.57 -3.60
CA TRP A 24 11.27 5.83 -2.36
C TRP A 24 10.06 6.77 -2.57
N LEU A 25 9.30 6.56 -3.65
CA LEU A 25 8.15 7.41 -3.99
C LEU A 25 7.05 7.29 -2.93
N TYR A 26 6.54 8.43 -2.44
CA TYR A 26 5.38 8.47 -1.55
C TYR A 26 4.09 8.14 -2.30
N ILE A 27 3.21 7.40 -1.66
CA ILE A 27 1.84 7.13 -2.14
C ILE A 27 0.89 7.95 -1.27
N ARG A 28 0.43 9.10 -1.77
CA ARG A 28 -0.46 10.03 -1.04
C ARG A 28 -1.76 10.32 -1.78
N ASP A 29 -1.87 9.88 -3.03
CA ASP A 29 -3.00 10.15 -3.90
C ASP A 29 -3.29 8.94 -4.79
N MET A 30 -4.42 9.01 -5.50
CA MET A 30 -4.90 7.94 -6.36
C MET A 30 -3.97 7.69 -7.56
N ASP A 31 -3.28 8.72 -8.06
CA ASP A 31 -2.42 8.59 -9.24
C ASP A 31 -1.11 7.87 -8.90
N ALA A 32 -0.52 8.16 -7.73
CA ALA A 32 0.61 7.42 -7.19
C ALA A 32 0.23 5.97 -6.88
N ALA A 33 -0.97 5.74 -6.33
CA ALA A 33 -1.48 4.39 -6.10
C ALA A 33 -1.69 3.62 -7.40
N GLU A 34 -2.20 4.27 -8.45
CA GLU A 34 -2.42 3.69 -9.77
C GLU A 34 -1.11 3.25 -10.42
N ARG A 35 -0.09 4.11 -10.38
CA ARG A 35 1.26 3.76 -10.88
C ARG A 35 1.87 2.60 -10.10
N CYS A 36 1.73 2.60 -8.78
CA CYS A 36 2.23 1.51 -7.93
C CYS A 36 1.51 0.18 -8.24
N LEU A 37 0.17 0.18 -8.34
CA LEU A 37 -0.61 -1.01 -8.70
C LEU A 37 -0.25 -1.50 -10.11
N SER A 38 -0.07 -0.60 -11.08
CA SER A 38 0.28 -0.95 -12.46
C SER A 38 1.69 -1.54 -12.61
N ALA A 39 2.59 -1.27 -11.67
CA ALA A 39 3.98 -1.75 -11.71
C ALA A 39 4.16 -3.23 -11.31
N SER A 40 3.09 -3.90 -10.92
CA SER A 40 3.11 -5.30 -10.50
C SER A 40 1.80 -5.97 -10.92
N ASP A 41 1.79 -7.29 -10.99
CA ASP A 41 0.60 -8.13 -11.14
C ASP A 41 0.14 -8.72 -9.79
N ALA A 42 0.89 -8.50 -8.72
CA ALA A 42 0.57 -9.00 -7.39
C ALA A 42 -0.84 -8.54 -6.95
N ARG A 43 -1.59 -9.46 -6.35
CA ARG A 43 -2.93 -9.19 -5.83
C ARG A 43 -2.87 -8.26 -4.61
N PHE A 44 -1.82 -8.40 -3.79
CA PHE A 44 -1.56 -7.52 -2.66
C PHE A 44 -0.17 -6.90 -2.79
N ILE A 45 -0.10 -5.58 -2.64
CA ILE A 45 1.16 -4.84 -2.53
C ILE A 45 1.17 -4.20 -1.15
N PHE A 46 2.15 -4.51 -0.31
CA PHE A 46 2.35 -3.90 0.99
C PHE A 46 3.48 -2.88 0.90
N CYS A 47 3.21 -1.68 1.41
CA CYS A 47 4.19 -0.60 1.52
C CYS A 47 3.99 0.22 2.80
N GLY A 48 4.96 1.08 3.11
CA GLY A 48 4.90 2.01 4.23
C GLY A 48 5.35 3.40 3.78
N HIS A 49 6.40 3.90 4.41
CA HIS A 49 7.09 5.17 4.10
C HIS A 49 6.29 6.46 4.41
N THR A 50 4.98 6.47 4.20
CA THR A 50 4.12 7.64 4.49
C THR A 50 3.85 7.82 5.98
N HIS A 51 3.82 6.71 6.73
CA HIS A 51 3.36 6.61 8.12
C HIS A 51 1.88 6.98 8.31
N ILE A 52 1.09 6.87 7.25
CA ILE A 52 -0.35 7.15 7.25
C ILE A 52 -1.03 5.91 6.65
N PRO A 53 -1.81 5.15 7.44
CA PRO A 53 -2.53 3.98 6.95
C PRO A 53 -3.49 4.33 5.82
N ALA A 54 -3.45 3.56 4.75
CA ALA A 54 -4.36 3.70 3.62
C ALA A 54 -4.47 2.39 2.85
N ILE A 55 -5.64 2.13 2.28
CA ILE A 55 -5.82 1.05 1.32
C ILE A 55 -6.30 1.66 0.01
N TYR A 56 -5.63 1.31 -1.07
CA TYR A 56 -6.09 1.60 -2.42
C TYR A 56 -6.45 0.27 -3.07
N TYR A 57 -7.60 0.20 -3.74
CA TYR A 57 -8.02 -1.02 -4.43
C TYR A 57 -8.61 -0.72 -5.80
N ALA A 58 -8.42 -1.67 -6.72
CA ALA A 58 -8.92 -1.55 -8.07
C ALA A 58 -9.31 -2.93 -8.64
N LEU A 59 -10.30 -2.94 -9.52
CA LEU A 59 -10.38 -4.01 -10.51
C LEU A 59 -9.20 -3.88 -11.50
N PRO A 60 -8.75 -4.97 -12.12
CA PRO A 60 -7.76 -4.89 -13.19
C PRO A 60 -8.16 -3.85 -14.26
N GLY A 61 -7.23 -2.96 -14.62
CA GLY A 61 -7.45 -1.92 -15.63
C GLY A 61 -8.35 -0.76 -15.22
N SER A 62 -8.78 -0.69 -13.95
CA SER A 62 -9.61 0.40 -13.43
C SER A 62 -8.81 1.34 -12.54
N ARG A 63 -9.26 2.59 -12.45
CA ARG A 63 -8.68 3.57 -11.52
C ARG A 63 -8.88 3.13 -10.06
N PRO A 64 -7.86 3.24 -9.19
CA PRO A 64 -8.00 2.85 -7.80
C PRO A 64 -8.92 3.78 -7.01
N ILE A 65 -9.60 3.17 -6.04
CA ILE A 65 -10.41 3.85 -5.03
C ILE A 65 -9.62 3.85 -3.73
N HIS A 66 -9.64 4.99 -3.03
CA HIS A 66 -9.04 5.15 -1.71
C HIS A 66 -10.00 4.76 -0.59
N PHE A 67 -9.49 4.06 0.41
CA PHE A 67 -10.17 3.70 1.63
C PHE A 67 -9.25 3.95 2.83
N SER A 68 -9.71 4.78 3.77
CA SER A 68 -9.06 4.97 5.05
C SER A 68 -9.47 3.81 5.98
N PRO A 69 -8.54 2.95 6.43
CA PRO A 69 -8.86 1.92 7.41
C PRO A 69 -9.29 2.54 8.75
N LEU A 70 -10.14 1.84 9.48
CA LEU A 70 -10.56 2.21 10.82
C LEU A 70 -9.68 1.52 11.87
N ASP A 71 -9.46 2.18 12.99
CA ASP A 71 -8.65 1.67 14.10
C ASP A 71 -9.21 0.35 14.65
N ASN A 72 -8.37 -0.68 14.73
CA ASN A 72 -8.71 -1.99 15.28
C ASN A 72 -9.93 -2.68 14.62
N VAL A 73 -10.25 -2.32 13.37
CA VAL A 73 -11.33 -2.96 12.59
C VAL A 73 -10.74 -3.58 11.34
N ALA A 74 -11.08 -4.85 11.08
CA ALA A 74 -10.65 -5.55 9.87
C ALA A 74 -11.20 -4.87 8.61
N ALA A 75 -10.30 -4.50 7.70
CA ALA A 75 -10.69 -3.94 6.41
C ALA A 75 -11.30 -5.04 5.49
N PRO A 76 -12.43 -4.77 4.80
CA PRO A 76 -13.03 -5.73 3.89
C PRO A 76 -12.23 -5.80 2.57
N LEU A 77 -11.39 -6.82 2.42
CA LEU A 77 -10.61 -7.05 1.20
C LEU A 77 -11.33 -8.02 0.25
N SER A 78 -11.49 -7.61 -1.00
CA SER A 78 -12.21 -8.41 -2.02
C SER A 78 -11.32 -9.48 -2.65
N ALA A 79 -11.92 -10.59 -3.07
CA ALA A 79 -11.23 -11.57 -3.94
C ALA A 79 -10.98 -11.04 -5.36
N LEU A 80 -11.86 -10.17 -5.84
CA LEU A 80 -11.88 -9.73 -7.25
C LEU A 80 -10.95 -8.55 -7.53
N ARG A 81 -10.44 -7.90 -6.48
CA ARG A 81 -9.67 -6.65 -6.58
C ARG A 81 -8.22 -6.88 -6.25
N ARG A 82 -7.36 -6.04 -6.82
CA ARG A 82 -5.98 -5.84 -6.38
C ARG A 82 -5.95 -4.76 -5.32
N HIS A 83 -5.06 -4.91 -4.35
CA HIS A 83 -4.98 -4.04 -3.18
C HIS A 83 -3.54 -3.57 -2.99
N LEU A 84 -3.40 -2.27 -2.79
CA LEU A 84 -2.21 -1.62 -2.29
C LEU A 84 -2.49 -1.18 -0.86
N ILE A 85 -1.72 -1.71 0.07
CA ILE A 85 -1.89 -1.54 1.51
C ILE A 85 -0.71 -0.73 2.01
N VAL A 86 -0.96 0.51 2.42
CA VAL A 86 -0.03 1.37 3.14
C VAL A 86 -0.21 1.06 4.62
N VAL A 87 0.75 0.35 5.22
CA VAL A 87 0.58 -0.27 6.55
C VAL A 87 0.61 0.71 7.72
N GLY A 88 1.01 1.97 7.51
CA GLY A 88 1.22 2.91 8.61
C GLY A 88 2.64 2.84 9.19
N ALA A 89 2.77 3.14 10.49
CA ALA A 89 4.04 3.10 11.19
C ALA A 89 3.87 2.84 12.69
N VAL A 90 4.59 1.84 13.19
CA VAL A 90 4.60 1.48 14.61
C VAL A 90 5.21 2.58 15.49
N GLY A 91 6.35 3.16 15.07
CA GLY A 91 7.16 4.04 15.91
C GLY A 91 6.99 5.55 15.66
N GLN A 92 6.30 5.96 14.60
CA GLN A 92 6.11 7.36 14.26
C GLN A 92 4.88 7.57 13.35
N PRO A 93 3.65 7.26 13.83
CA PRO A 93 2.43 7.51 13.06
C PRO A 93 2.26 9.00 12.70
N ARG A 94 1.66 9.29 11.54
CA ARG A 94 1.43 10.65 11.01
C ARG A 94 -0.01 10.92 10.59
N ASP A 95 -0.93 10.07 11.02
CA ASP A 95 -2.37 10.12 10.77
C ASP A 95 -3.15 10.93 11.84
N ARG A 96 -2.43 11.60 12.75
CA ARG A 96 -2.96 12.33 13.92
C ARG A 96 -3.48 11.45 15.06
N ASN A 97 -3.27 10.13 14.98
CA ASN A 97 -3.40 9.23 16.11
C ASN A 97 -1.99 8.82 16.59
N PRO A 98 -1.61 9.06 17.86
CA PRO A 98 -0.28 8.67 18.35
C PRO A 98 -0.14 7.16 18.60
N ALA A 99 -1.24 6.39 18.53
CA ALA A 99 -1.18 4.93 18.64
C ALA A 99 -0.43 4.32 17.45
N ALA A 100 0.25 3.20 17.70
CA ALA A 100 0.87 2.42 16.62
C ALA A 100 -0.20 1.97 15.62
N CYS A 101 0.11 2.10 14.33
CA CYS A 101 -0.69 1.60 13.23
C CYS A 101 0.08 0.57 12.40
#